data_AF-F9YAC5-F1
#
_entry.id   AF-F9YAC5-F1
#
_cell.length_a   1.000
_cell.length_b   1.000
_cell.length_c   1.000
_cell.angle_alpha   90.00
_cell.angle_beta   90.00
_cell.angle_gamma   90.00
#
_symmetry.space_group_name_H-M   'P 1'
#
loop_
_entity.id
_entity.type
_entity.pdbx_description
1 polymer ?
#
loop_
_entity_poly.entity_id
_entity_poly.type
_entity_poly.pdbx_seq_one_letter_code
_entity_poly.pdbx_strand_id
1 'polypeptide(L)'
;MSDPTLRPQFWEKYRLEQLTPAEWEAVCDGCGKCCLNKIEDEDSGEVFLTRVACRLLDGATCQCSRYATRHDYVPECIVLTPKTLRKNLYWLPQTCAYRLMHEGRPLYPWHHLISGDPSAVHKAGVSAAGMTVSELDVDDDDWEDLIIEEPL
;
A
#
# COMPACT_ATOMS: atom_id res chain seq x y z
N MET A 1 -16.42 9.52 -9.27
CA MET A 1 -17.86 9.39 -8.97
C MET A 1 -17.97 8.74 -7.61
N SER A 2 -18.53 9.44 -6.62
CA SER A 2 -18.60 8.97 -5.24
C SER A 2 -19.52 7.75 -5.17
N ASP A 3 -18.99 6.62 -4.69
CA ASP A 3 -19.79 5.44 -4.40
C ASP A 3 -20.85 5.83 -3.35
N PRO A 4 -22.16 5.68 -3.64
CA PRO A 4 -23.24 6.10 -2.74
C PRO A 4 -23.25 5.34 -1.40
N THR A 5 -22.40 4.34 -1.23
CA THR A 5 -22.22 3.58 0.01
C THR A 5 -21.23 4.22 1.00
N LEU A 6 -20.44 5.21 0.59
CA LEU A 6 -19.42 5.83 1.45
C LEU A 6 -19.97 7.02 2.23
N ARG A 7 -19.78 7.04 3.55
CA ARG A 7 -20.20 8.20 4.37
C ARG A 7 -19.33 9.43 4.05
N PRO A 8 -19.88 10.65 4.02
CA PRO A 8 -19.08 11.84 3.73
C PRO A 8 -17.93 12.07 4.73
N GLN A 9 -16.70 12.20 4.22
CA GLN A 9 -15.49 12.42 5.03
C GLN A 9 -15.27 11.32 6.09
N PHE A 10 -15.57 10.06 5.76
CA PHE A 10 -15.48 8.98 6.72
C PHE A 10 -14.05 8.80 7.28
N TRP A 11 -13.02 9.08 6.48
CA TRP A 11 -11.61 8.95 6.84
C TRP A 11 -11.15 9.94 7.91
N GLU A 12 -11.88 11.04 8.11
CA GLU A 12 -11.61 12.02 9.17
C GLU A 12 -12.54 11.85 10.38
N LYS A 13 -13.78 11.40 10.15
CA LYS A 13 -14.84 11.41 11.18
C LYS A 13 -14.93 10.12 11.99
N TYR A 14 -14.40 9.02 11.46
CA TYR A 14 -14.55 7.69 12.09
C TYR A 14 -13.18 7.04 12.26
N ARG A 15 -13.03 6.30 13.36
CA ARG A 15 -11.85 5.46 13.55
C ARG A 15 -11.87 4.28 12.59
N LEU A 16 -10.69 3.74 12.31
CA LEU A 16 -10.50 2.60 11.41
C LEU A 16 -11.38 1.39 11.76
N GLU A 17 -11.63 1.11 13.05
CA GLU A 17 -12.49 0.00 13.49
C GLU A 17 -13.98 0.24 13.25
N GLN A 18 -14.38 1.47 12.92
CA GLN A 18 -15.76 1.87 12.68
C GLN A 18 -16.09 1.99 11.18
N LEU A 19 -15.12 1.71 10.31
CA LEU A 19 -15.31 1.75 8.87
C LEU A 19 -16.07 0.50 8.42
N THR A 20 -16.98 0.70 7.47
CA THR A 20 -17.57 -0.41 6.72
C THR A 20 -16.52 -1.05 5.81
N PRO A 21 -16.74 -2.27 5.30
CA PRO A 21 -15.82 -2.88 4.35
C PRO A 21 -15.53 -2.01 3.11
N ALA A 22 -16.54 -1.33 2.55
CA ALA A 22 -16.37 -0.46 1.40
C ALA A 22 -15.51 0.78 1.74
N GLU A 23 -15.73 1.37 2.91
CA GLU A 23 -14.93 2.49 3.40
C GLU A 23 -13.49 2.08 3.71
N TRP A 24 -13.29 0.88 4.28
CA TRP A 24 -11.98 0.32 4.51
C TRP A 24 -11.19 0.21 3.21
N GLU A 25 -11.75 -0.45 2.18
CA GLU A 25 -11.07 -0.58 0.88
C GLU A 25 -10.78 0.80 0.24
N ALA A 26 -11.69 1.77 0.42
CA ALA A 26 -11.52 3.13 -0.10
C ALA A 26 -10.40 3.94 0.58
N VAL A 27 -9.89 3.51 1.74
CA VAL A 27 -8.70 4.13 2.37
C VAL A 27 -7.43 3.86 1.57
N CYS A 28 -7.36 2.80 0.76
CA CYS A 28 -6.15 2.51 0.01
C CYS A 28 -5.81 3.64 -0.99
N ASP A 29 -4.54 4.06 -1.00
CA ASP A 29 -4.02 5.05 -1.95
C ASP A 29 -3.99 4.53 -3.39
N GLY A 30 -3.91 3.21 -3.59
CA GLY A 30 -3.61 2.62 -4.90
C GLY A 30 -2.13 2.77 -5.32
N CYS A 31 -1.22 3.03 -4.37
CA CYS A 31 0.18 3.34 -4.67
C CYS A 31 1.06 2.13 -5.03
N GLY A 32 0.59 0.90 -4.86
CA GLY A 32 1.33 -0.33 -5.17
C GLY A 32 2.44 -0.72 -4.16
N LYS A 33 2.82 0.15 -3.23
CA LYS A 33 3.93 -0.08 -2.29
C LYS A 33 3.74 -1.25 -1.32
N CYS A 34 2.49 -1.62 -1.03
CA CYS A 34 2.21 -2.82 -0.22
C CYS A 34 2.57 -4.13 -0.94
N CYS A 35 2.60 -4.12 -2.29
CA CYS A 35 2.97 -5.25 -3.13
C CYS A 35 4.47 -5.32 -3.44
N LEU A 36 5.27 -4.38 -2.94
CA LEU A 36 6.73 -4.45 -3.05
C LEU A 36 7.30 -5.39 -2.00
N ASN A 37 8.26 -6.21 -2.40
CA ASN A 37 9.02 -7.03 -1.48
C ASN A 37 9.89 -6.15 -0.59
N LYS A 38 10.09 -6.61 0.64
CA LYS A 38 10.79 -5.88 1.68
C LYS A 38 11.82 -6.79 2.32
N ILE A 39 12.94 -6.19 2.71
CA ILE A 39 14.02 -6.86 3.41
C ILE A 39 13.94 -6.39 4.86
N GLU A 40 13.96 -7.33 5.80
CA GLU A 40 14.05 -7.04 7.22
C GLU A 40 15.46 -7.38 7.68
N ASP A 41 16.17 -6.40 8.23
CA ASP A 41 17.50 -6.61 8.79
C ASP A 41 17.39 -7.44 10.07
N GLU A 42 18.08 -8.57 10.13
CA GLU A 42 17.95 -9.55 11.21
C GLU A 42 18.45 -9.04 12.57
N ASP A 43 19.39 -8.08 12.57
CA ASP A 43 20.01 -7.54 13.78
C ASP A 43 19.21 -6.39 14.40
N SER A 44 18.67 -5.49 13.56
CA SER A 44 17.98 -4.27 13.96
C SER A 44 16.45 -4.35 13.88
N GLY A 45 15.91 -5.27 13.05
CA GLY A 45 14.49 -5.32 12.70
C GLY A 45 14.04 -4.17 11.81
N GLU A 46 14.98 -3.43 11.19
CA GLU A 46 14.65 -2.38 10.23
C GLU A 46 14.13 -2.97 8.93
N VAL A 47 13.06 -2.40 8.38
CA VAL A 47 12.41 -2.88 7.15
C VAL A 47 12.68 -1.92 6.01
N PHE A 48 13.32 -2.43 4.97
CA PHE A 48 13.63 -1.72 3.74
C PHE A 48 12.67 -2.11 2.64
N LEU A 49 12.06 -1.13 1.96
CA LEU A 49 11.29 -1.39 0.76
C LEU A 49 12.25 -1.55 -0.43
N THR A 50 11.96 -2.50 -1.30
CA THR A 50 12.64 -2.64 -2.60
C THR A 50 11.73 -2.18 -3.74
N ARG A 51 12.28 -2.01 -4.94
CA ARG A 51 11.49 -1.88 -6.17
C ARG A 51 11.08 -3.24 -6.77
N VAL A 52 11.43 -4.35 -6.12
CA VAL A 52 11.00 -5.69 -6.53
C VAL A 52 9.53 -5.85 -6.15
N ALA A 53 8.70 -6.18 -7.14
CA ALA A 53 7.27 -6.30 -6.99
C ALA A 53 6.83 -7.75 -7.00
N CYS A 54 5.85 -8.05 -6.15
CA CYS A 54 5.09 -9.29 -6.19
C CYS A 54 4.65 -9.62 -7.62
N ARG A 55 4.74 -10.90 -8.00
CA ARG A 55 4.36 -11.43 -9.32
C ARG A 55 2.95 -11.09 -9.81
N LEU A 56 2.06 -10.64 -8.91
CA LEU A 56 0.69 -10.26 -9.24
C LEU A 56 0.50 -8.75 -9.46
N LEU A 57 1.49 -7.91 -9.14
CA LEU A 57 1.40 -6.47 -9.30
C LEU A 57 1.60 -6.10 -10.78
N ASP A 58 0.66 -5.34 -11.33
CA ASP A 58 0.90 -4.60 -12.56
C ASP A 58 1.69 -3.33 -12.25
N GLY A 59 2.96 -3.30 -12.65
CA GLY A 59 3.88 -2.19 -12.42
C GLY A 59 3.50 -0.88 -13.12
N ALA A 60 2.61 -0.90 -14.11
CA ALA A 60 2.15 0.31 -14.77
C ALA A 60 0.95 0.93 -14.04
N THR A 61 0.03 0.10 -13.54
CA THR A 61 -1.23 0.56 -12.92
C THR A 61 -1.23 0.54 -11.40
N CYS A 62 -0.22 -0.09 -10.78
CA CYS A 62 -0.15 -0.40 -9.35
C CYS A 62 -1.32 -1.26 -8.83
N GLN A 63 -2.01 -2.00 -9.71
CA GLN A 63 -3.12 -2.86 -9.33
C GLN A 63 -2.69 -4.32 -9.26
N CYS A 64 -3.25 -5.05 -8.29
CA CYS A 64 -3.08 -6.49 -8.23
C CYS A 64 -3.99 -7.17 -9.26
N SER A 65 -3.40 -7.88 -10.21
CA SER A 65 -4.09 -8.61 -11.29
C SER A 65 -5.08 -9.69 -10.81
N ARG A 66 -4.92 -10.14 -9.55
CA ARG A 66 -5.74 -11.19 -8.93
C ARG A 66 -6.20 -10.82 -7.52
N TYR A 67 -6.46 -9.53 -7.22
CA TYR A 67 -6.71 -9.09 -5.83
C TYR A 67 -7.69 -9.99 -5.05
N ALA A 68 -8.85 -10.33 -5.62
CA ALA A 68 -9.87 -11.14 -4.94
C ALA A 68 -9.43 -12.61 -4.65
N THR A 69 -8.54 -13.17 -5.47
CA THR A 69 -8.08 -14.56 -5.36
C THR A 69 -6.57 -14.65 -5.11
N ARG A 70 -5.94 -13.55 -4.67
CA ARG A 70 -4.49 -13.41 -4.60
C ARG A 70 -3.83 -14.46 -3.72
N HIS A 71 -4.50 -14.90 -2.66
CA HIS A 71 -3.98 -15.91 -1.74
C HIS A 71 -3.88 -17.31 -2.35
N ASP A 72 -4.60 -17.60 -3.43
CA ASP A 72 -4.45 -18.84 -4.19
C ASP A 72 -3.07 -18.90 -4.89
N TYR A 73 -2.48 -17.72 -5.11
CA TYR A 73 -1.20 -17.57 -5.81
C TYR A 73 -0.09 -17.08 -4.88
N VAL A 74 -0.37 -16.26 -3.88
CA VAL A 74 0.58 -15.58 -2.98
C VAL A 74 0.04 -15.71 -1.55
N PRO A 75 0.16 -16.90 -0.91
CA PRO A 75 -0.41 -17.17 0.42
C PRO A 75 0.07 -16.20 1.51
N GLU A 76 1.27 -15.66 1.36
CA GLU A 76 1.95 -14.71 2.24
C GLU A 76 1.43 -13.26 2.09
N CYS A 77 0.59 -12.98 1.09
CA CYS A 77 0.07 -11.63 0.87
C CYS A 77 -0.70 -11.13 2.10
N ILE A 78 -0.22 -10.03 2.69
CA ILE A 78 -0.78 -9.49 3.92
C ILE A 78 -2.25 -9.11 3.75
N VAL A 79 -3.08 -9.61 4.66
CA VAL A 79 -4.47 -9.16 4.82
C VAL A 79 -4.51 -8.05 5.87
N LEU A 80 -4.64 -6.82 5.40
CA LEU A 80 -4.79 -5.66 6.27
C LEU A 80 -6.25 -5.54 6.70
N THR A 81 -6.48 -5.63 8.00
CA THR A 81 -7.78 -5.47 8.65
C THR A 81 -7.59 -4.59 9.90
N PRO A 82 -8.66 -4.03 10.50
CA PRO A 82 -8.51 -3.30 11.76
C PRO A 82 -7.81 -4.13 12.86
N LYS A 83 -8.02 -5.45 12.89
CA LYS A 83 -7.41 -6.36 13.87
C LYS A 83 -5.93 -6.62 13.60
N THR A 84 -5.52 -6.64 12.33
CA THR A 84 -4.15 -6.98 11.92
C THR A 84 -3.29 -5.75 11.66
N LEU A 85 -3.88 -4.55 11.54
CA LEU A 85 -3.15 -3.33 11.22
C LEU A 85 -2.00 -3.07 12.20
N ARG A 86 -2.29 -3.05 13.51
CA ARG A 86 -1.29 -2.68 14.53
C ARG A 86 -0.02 -3.54 14.48
N LYS A 87 -0.17 -4.84 14.23
CA LYS A 87 0.99 -5.75 14.13
C LYS A 87 1.77 -5.60 12.83
N ASN A 88 1.18 -5.00 11.79
CA ASN A 88 1.78 -4.85 10.48
C ASN A 88 2.27 -3.42 10.21
N LEU A 89 2.09 -2.46 11.14
CA LEU A 89 2.44 -1.04 10.92
C LEU A 89 3.90 -0.83 10.53
N TYR A 90 4.82 -1.57 11.15
CA TYR A 90 6.26 -1.48 10.87
C TYR A 90 6.60 -1.88 9.43
N TRP A 91 5.77 -2.73 8.81
CA TRP A 91 5.89 -3.19 7.43
C TRP A 91 5.20 -2.27 6.42
N LEU A 92 4.38 -1.31 6.89
CA LEU A 92 3.64 -0.42 6.01
C LEU A 92 4.51 0.77 5.57
N PRO A 93 4.37 1.19 4.29
CA PRO A 93 4.98 2.42 3.78
C PRO A 93 4.72 3.61 4.71
N GLN A 94 5.71 4.47 4.93
CA GLN A 94 5.61 5.68 5.74
C GLN A 94 4.44 6.59 5.35
N THR A 95 4.07 6.60 4.06
CA THR A 95 2.95 7.40 3.53
C THR A 95 1.64 6.62 3.38
N CYS A 96 1.57 5.36 3.83
CA CYS A 96 0.39 4.53 3.69
C CYS A 96 -0.81 5.16 4.43
N ALA A 97 -1.92 5.38 3.72
CA ALA A 97 -3.14 5.95 4.29
C ALA A 97 -3.62 5.25 5.59
N TYR A 98 -3.59 3.92 5.65
CA TYR A 98 -3.95 3.17 6.86
C TYR A 98 -3.02 3.47 8.04
N ARG A 99 -1.72 3.61 7.79
CA ARG A 99 -0.72 3.97 8.80
C ARG A 99 -0.96 5.39 9.30
N LEU A 100 -1.13 6.35 8.39
CA LEU A 100 -1.40 7.74 8.73
C LEU A 100 -2.67 7.88 9.59
N MET A 101 -3.77 7.25 9.16
CA MET A 101 -5.02 7.26 9.92
C MET A 101 -4.88 6.59 11.29
N HIS A 102 -4.12 5.50 11.40
CA HIS A 102 -3.86 4.85 12.69
C HIS A 102 -3.05 5.74 13.64
N GLU A 103 -2.07 6.47 13.11
CA GLU A 103 -1.23 7.41 13.84
C GLU A 103 -1.94 8.75 14.13
N GLY A 104 -3.19 8.92 13.68
CA GLY A 104 -3.93 10.19 13.82
C GLY A 104 -3.39 11.32 12.95
N ARG A 105 -2.62 10.99 11.91
CA ARG A 105 -2.06 11.94 10.94
C ARG A 105 -3.03 12.16 9.78
N PRO A 106 -3.08 13.36 9.19
CA PRO A 106 -3.92 13.61 8.03
C PRO A 106 -3.41 12.84 6.81
N LEU A 107 -4.34 12.48 5.92
CA LEU A 107 -3.99 11.99 4.59
C LEU A 107 -3.35 13.14 3.77
N TYR A 108 -2.45 12.80 2.86
CA TYR A 108 -1.79 13.79 2.02
C TYR A 108 -2.74 14.36 0.95
N PRO A 109 -2.49 15.58 0.43
CA PRO A 109 -3.37 16.21 -0.57
C PRO A 109 -3.57 15.43 -1.87
N TRP A 110 -2.64 14.53 -2.22
CA TRP A 110 -2.73 13.67 -3.41
C TRP A 110 -3.64 12.45 -3.20
N HIS A 111 -4.05 12.15 -1.97
CA HIS A 111 -4.95 11.03 -1.68
C HIS A 111 -6.32 11.26 -2.35
N HIS A 112 -6.87 10.26 -3.03
CA HIS A 112 -8.10 10.40 -3.85
C HIS A 112 -9.34 10.84 -3.06
N LEU A 113 -9.47 10.43 -1.79
CA LEU A 113 -10.50 10.95 -0.87
C LEU A 113 -10.42 12.48 -0.64
N ILE A 114 -9.24 13.10 -0.82
CA ILE A 114 -9.04 14.55 -0.73
C ILE A 114 -9.08 15.19 -2.12
N SER A 115 -8.30 14.66 -3.07
CA SER A 115 -8.13 15.24 -4.41
C SER A 115 -9.31 15.00 -5.35
N GLY A 116 -10.13 13.97 -5.08
CA GLY A 116 -11.16 13.48 -5.98
C GLY A 116 -10.62 12.71 -7.20
N ASP A 117 -9.30 12.54 -7.32
CA ASP A 117 -8.63 11.92 -8.47
C ASP A 117 -7.79 10.70 -8.03
N PRO A 118 -8.22 9.46 -8.35
CA PRO A 118 -7.45 8.24 -8.08
C PRO A 118 -6.04 8.24 -8.69
N SER A 119 -5.81 8.99 -9.78
CA SER A 119 -4.50 9.05 -10.42
C SER A 119 -3.54 10.05 -9.77
N ALA A 120 -4.01 10.86 -8.81
CA ALA A 120 -3.19 11.89 -8.16
C ALA A 120 -1.99 11.31 -7.40
N VAL A 121 -2.12 10.10 -6.83
CA VAL A 121 -1.00 9.37 -6.19
C VAL A 121 0.14 9.09 -7.18
N HIS A 122 -0.18 8.76 -8.44
CA HIS A 122 0.81 8.51 -9.48
C HIS A 122 1.41 9.81 -9.99
N LYS A 123 0.57 10.83 -10.23
CA LYS A 123 1.02 12.16 -10.68
C LYS A 123 1.94 12.86 -9.67
N ALA A 124 1.73 12.59 -8.39
CA ALA A 124 2.57 13.11 -7.30
C ALA A 124 3.94 12.41 -7.20
N GLY A 125 4.19 11.35 -7.97
CA GLY A 125 5.47 10.61 -7.93
C GLY A 125 5.63 9.68 -6.72
N VAL A 126 4.60 9.54 -5.89
CA VAL A 126 4.68 8.79 -4.62
C VAL A 126 4.25 7.32 -4.74
N SER A 127 3.85 6.88 -5.94
CA SER A 127 3.46 5.49 -6.23
C SER A 127 4.61 4.67 -6.80
N ALA A 128 4.47 3.35 -6.79
CA ALA A 128 5.42 2.44 -7.42
C ALA A 128 5.27 2.35 -8.97
N ALA A 129 4.39 3.15 -9.58
CA ALA A 129 4.12 3.05 -11.01
C ALA A 129 5.37 3.34 -11.85
N GLY A 130 5.69 2.45 -12.78
CA GLY A 130 6.81 2.60 -13.72
C GLY A 130 8.20 2.39 -13.12
N MET A 131 8.32 2.15 -11.81
CA MET A 131 9.61 1.89 -11.17
C MET A 131 9.82 0.43 -10.76
N THR A 132 8.83 -0.46 -10.89
CA THR A 132 8.99 -1.83 -10.38
C THR A 132 9.70 -2.78 -11.34
N VAL A 133 10.38 -3.77 -10.78
CA VAL A 133 10.82 -5.00 -11.47
C VAL A 133 10.09 -6.20 -10.86
N SER A 134 9.74 -7.21 -11.64
CA SER A 134 9.02 -8.38 -11.12
C SER A 134 9.97 -9.26 -10.31
N GLU A 135 9.50 -9.83 -9.20
CA GLU A 135 10.23 -10.87 -8.45
C GLU A 135 10.51 -12.13 -9.27
N LEU A 136 9.81 -12.34 -10.39
CA LEU A 136 10.08 -13.45 -11.30
C LEU A 136 11.31 -13.21 -12.20
N ASP A 137 11.76 -11.96 -12.30
CA ASP A 137 12.81 -11.53 -13.22
C ASP A 137 14.12 -11.16 -12.47
N VAL A 138 14.16 -11.28 -11.15
CA VAL A 138 15.27 -10.89 -10.27
C VAL A 138 15.52 -11.99 -9.25
N ASP A 139 16.79 -12.35 -9.04
CA ASP A 139 17.17 -13.30 -7.99
C ASP A 139 17.07 -12.65 -6.60
N ASP A 140 16.66 -13.42 -5.59
CA ASP A 140 16.47 -12.93 -4.22
C ASP A 140 17.79 -12.38 -3.63
N ASP A 141 18.93 -12.94 -4.04
CA ASP A 141 20.27 -12.48 -3.64
C ASP A 141 20.59 -11.04 -4.14
N ASP A 142 19.91 -10.57 -5.20
CA ASP A 142 20.11 -9.24 -5.80
C ASP A 142 19.15 -8.17 -5.24
N TRP A 143 18.26 -8.50 -4.30
CA TRP A 143 17.23 -7.57 -3.83
C TRP A 143 17.78 -6.37 -3.04
N GLU A 144 18.91 -6.53 -2.35
CA GLU A 144 19.55 -5.45 -1.59
C GLU A 144 19.97 -4.27 -2.49
N ASP A 145 20.42 -4.56 -3.72
CA ASP A 145 20.78 -3.54 -4.73
C ASP A 145 19.56 -2.78 -5.27
N LEU A 146 18.36 -3.24 -4.93
CA LEU A 146 17.07 -2.72 -5.41
C LEU A 146 16.26 -2.05 -4.30
N ILE A 147 16.86 -1.77 -3.15
CA ILE A 147 16.27 -0.96 -2.08
C ILE A 147 15.94 0.45 -2.60
N ILE A 148 14.78 0.97 -2.20
CA ILE A 148 14.33 2.34 -2.50
C ILE A 148 14.32 3.19 -1.24
N GLU A 149 14.65 4.48 -1.40
CA GLU A 149 14.49 5.46 -0.32
C GLU A 149 13.00 5.78 -0.12
N GLU A 150 12.57 5.83 1.14
CA GLU A 150 11.21 6.19 1.52
C GLU A 150 11.20 7.39 2.48
N PRO A 151 10.31 8.38 2.28
CA PRO A 151 9.28 8.50 1.24
C PRO A 151 9.82 8.93 -0.13
N LEU A 152 9.18 8.43 -1.19
CA LEU A 152 9.32 8.93 -2.57
C LEU A 152 8.74 10.34 -2.72
#